data_AF-A0A7S1W173-F1
#
_entry.id   AF-A0A7S1W173-F1
#
_cell.length_a   1.000
_cell.length_b   1.000
_cell.length_c   1.000
_cell.angle_alpha   90.00
_cell.angle_beta   90.00
_cell.angle_gamma   90.00
#
_symmetry.space_group_name_H-M   'P 1'
#
loop_
_entity.id
_entity.type
_entity.pdbx_description
1 polymer ?
#
loop_
_entity_poly.entity_id
_entity_poly.type
_entity_poly.pdbx_seq_one_letter_code
_entity_poly.pdbx_strand_id
1 'polypeptide(L)'
;LGGLGIDVRHGMDATQLHLHWGTDLFDCIRWNHPHSGAYPSGKSNVSHNQCLLEGFLQSAEKLLAPNGVVHVVSSQHSLKQWRIEDMGADLLMCTSVERHRNPFPAYE
;
A
#
# COMPACT_ATOMS: atom_id res chain seq x y z
N LEU A 1 14.15 16.21 -12.05
CA LEU A 1 14.20 14.85 -11.46
C LEU A 1 14.90 13.82 -12.35
N GLY A 2 15.01 13.99 -13.67
CA GLY A 2 15.83 13.10 -14.52
C GLY A 2 17.33 13.28 -14.24
N GLY A 3 17.95 12.29 -13.60
CA GLY A 3 19.39 12.29 -13.29
C GLY A 3 19.81 11.39 -12.13
N LEU A 4 18.87 10.98 -11.26
CA LEU A 4 19.16 10.16 -10.07
C LEU A 4 18.85 8.66 -10.24
N GLY A 5 18.52 8.20 -11.45
CA GLY A 5 18.05 6.82 -11.68
C GLY A 5 16.65 6.54 -11.10
N ILE A 6 15.87 7.60 -10.82
CA ILE A 6 14.52 7.52 -10.24
C ILE A 6 13.51 7.78 -11.36
N ASP A 7 12.62 6.82 -11.58
CA ASP A 7 11.43 6.96 -12.42
C ASP A 7 10.21 7.26 -11.53
N VAL A 8 9.48 8.34 -11.85
CA VAL A 8 8.28 8.74 -11.11
C VAL A 8 7.13 8.81 -12.10
N ARG A 9 6.10 8.00 -11.83
CA ARG A 9 4.90 7.91 -12.66
C ARG A 9 3.67 8.30 -11.85
N HIS A 10 2.71 8.92 -12.51
CA HIS A 10 1.47 9.43 -11.90
C HIS A 10 0.25 8.84 -12.62
N GLY A 11 -0.92 8.90 -11.97
CA GLY A 11 -2.18 8.46 -12.57
C GLY A 11 -2.30 6.94 -12.76
N MET A 12 -1.53 6.16 -11.99
CA MET A 12 -1.57 4.70 -12.05
C MET A 12 -2.62 4.15 -11.09
N ASP A 13 -3.33 3.12 -11.54
CA ASP A 13 -4.21 2.34 -10.68
C ASP A 13 -3.35 1.34 -9.88
N ALA A 14 -3.38 1.49 -8.56
CA ALA A 14 -2.63 0.64 -7.63
C ALA A 14 -3.02 -0.85 -7.71
N THR A 15 -4.21 -1.16 -8.21
CA THR A 15 -4.69 -2.54 -8.42
C THR A 15 -4.25 -3.12 -9.76
N GLN A 16 -3.54 -2.34 -10.59
CA GLN A 16 -3.13 -2.71 -11.95
C GLN A 16 -1.66 -2.34 -12.26
N LEU A 17 -0.80 -2.24 -11.25
CA LEU A 17 0.63 -1.92 -11.40
C LEU A 17 1.34 -2.75 -12.48
N HIS A 18 1.02 -4.04 -12.58
CA HIS A 18 1.64 -4.95 -13.55
C HIS A 18 1.41 -4.55 -15.01
N LEU A 19 0.39 -3.74 -15.31
CA LEU A 19 0.16 -3.20 -16.66
C LEU A 19 1.09 -2.03 -17.00
N HIS A 20 1.71 -1.42 -15.99
CA HIS A 20 2.54 -0.22 -16.16
C HIS A 20 4.04 -0.54 -16.20
N TRP A 21 4.51 -1.58 -15.51
CA TRP A 21 5.95 -1.89 -15.40
C TRP A 21 6.45 -3.06 -16.26
N GLY A 22 5.60 -3.64 -17.12
CA GLY A 22 6.03 -4.64 -18.09
C GLY A 22 6.66 -5.88 -17.44
N THR A 23 7.94 -6.13 -17.72
CA THR A 23 8.72 -7.26 -17.19
C THR A 23 9.67 -6.88 -16.05
N ASP A 24 9.64 -5.64 -15.59
CA ASP A 24 10.48 -5.20 -14.48
C ASP A 24 10.05 -5.90 -13.19
N LEU A 25 11.04 -6.38 -12.43
CA LEU A 25 10.81 -7.01 -11.13
C LEU A 25 11.47 -6.20 -10.02
N PHE A 26 10.85 -6.23 -8.85
CA PHE A 26 11.27 -5.48 -7.67
C PHE A 26 11.60 -6.40 -6.51
N ASP A 27 12.70 -6.13 -5.82
CA ASP A 27 13.04 -6.79 -4.55
C ASP A 27 12.13 -6.33 -3.41
N CYS A 28 11.62 -5.10 -3.49
CA CYS A 28 10.76 -4.51 -2.47
C CYS A 28 9.74 -3.55 -3.11
N ILE A 29 8.47 -3.72 -2.78
CA ILE A 29 7.40 -2.78 -3.13
C ILE A 29 6.83 -2.21 -1.84
N ARG A 30 6.83 -0.87 -1.71
CA ARG A 30 6.33 -0.19 -0.51
C ARG A 30 4.99 0.48 -0.76
N TRP A 31 3.96 0.03 -0.07
CA TRP A 31 2.64 0.65 -0.05
C TRP A 31 2.51 1.58 1.16
N ASN A 32 2.45 2.88 0.89
CA ASN A 32 2.06 3.85 1.91
C ASN A 32 0.55 4.06 1.78
N HIS A 33 -0.22 3.34 2.60
CA HIS A 33 -1.67 3.32 2.45
C HIS A 33 -2.22 4.76 2.58
N PRO A 34 -3.06 5.20 1.63
CA PRO A 34 -3.63 6.55 1.70
C PRO A 34 -4.31 6.76 3.05
N HIS A 35 -4.00 7.88 3.70
CA HIS A 35 -4.75 8.28 4.89
C HIS A 35 -6.18 8.60 4.46
N SER A 36 -7.14 7.85 4.97
CA SER A 36 -8.56 8.04 4.72
C SER A 36 -9.09 9.30 5.42
N GLY A 37 -8.59 10.47 5.01
CA GLY A 37 -9.13 11.77 5.44
C GLY A 37 -10.51 12.06 4.82
N ALA A 38 -10.92 11.32 3.79
CA ALA A 38 -12.04 11.70 2.93
C ALA A 38 -13.32 10.84 3.07
N TYR A 39 -13.32 9.73 3.81
CA TYR A 39 -14.49 8.86 3.93
C TYR A 39 -15.07 8.87 5.36
N PRO A 40 -16.36 9.17 5.55
CA PRO A 40 -16.98 9.14 6.86
C PRO A 40 -16.78 7.77 7.51
N SER A 41 -16.40 7.80 8.78
CA SER A 41 -16.13 6.62 9.61
C SER A 41 -17.30 5.62 9.57
N GLY A 42 -17.08 4.42 9.06
CA GLY A 42 -18.11 3.37 8.95
C GLY A 42 -17.58 2.03 8.43
N LYS A 43 -18.39 0.96 8.55
CA LYS A 43 -18.05 -0.41 8.13
C LYS A 43 -17.71 -0.53 6.63
N SER A 44 -18.34 0.31 5.79
CA SER A 44 -18.04 0.37 4.35
C SER A 44 -16.59 0.76 4.08
N ASN A 45 -15.96 1.55 4.95
CA ASN A 45 -14.56 1.98 4.78
C ASN A 45 -13.61 0.77 4.97
N VAL A 46 -13.91 -0.17 5.86
CA VAL A 46 -13.10 -1.37 6.08
C VAL A 46 -13.07 -2.24 4.83
N SER A 47 -14.23 -2.61 4.28
CA SER A 47 -14.29 -3.49 3.10
C SER A 47 -13.66 -2.88 1.86
N HIS A 48 -13.79 -1.56 1.67
CA HIS A 48 -13.14 -0.87 0.55
C HIS A 48 -11.62 -0.87 0.68
N ASN A 49 -11.07 -0.58 1.88
CA ASN A 49 -9.62 -0.64 2.09
C ASN A 49 -9.09 -2.07 1.96
N GLN A 50 -9.85 -3.07 2.41
CA GLN A 50 -9.51 -4.48 2.22
C GLN A 50 -9.45 -4.85 0.73
N CYS A 51 -10.47 -4.50 -0.05
CA CYS A 51 -10.50 -4.76 -1.49
C CYS A 51 -9.38 -4.02 -2.24
N LEU A 52 -9.11 -2.76 -1.87
CA LEU A 52 -8.01 -1.99 -2.44
C LEU A 52 -6.66 -2.65 -2.14
N LEU A 53 -6.43 -3.05 -0.89
CA LEU A 53 -5.18 -3.69 -0.48
C LEU A 53 -5.01 -5.05 -1.17
N GLU A 54 -6.06 -5.87 -1.21
CA GLU A 54 -6.05 -7.16 -1.88
C GLU A 54 -5.73 -7.01 -3.38
N GLY A 55 -6.42 -6.10 -4.08
CA GLY A 55 -6.15 -5.83 -5.50
C GLY A 55 -4.73 -5.30 -5.73
N PHE A 56 -4.23 -4.45 -4.84
CA PHE A 56 -2.84 -4.00 -4.88
C PHE A 56 -1.86 -5.16 -4.71
N LEU A 57 -2.05 -6.03 -3.71
CA LEU A 57 -1.17 -7.16 -3.43
C LEU A 57 -1.12 -8.15 -4.60
N GLN A 58 -2.28 -8.50 -5.17
CA GLN A 58 -2.38 -9.37 -6.34
C GLN A 58 -1.65 -8.77 -7.56
N SER A 59 -1.69 -7.45 -7.72
CA SER A 59 -0.94 -6.79 -8.79
C SER A 59 0.55 -6.67 -8.48
N ALA A 60 0.94 -6.47 -7.23
CA ALA A 60 2.32 -6.31 -6.80
C ALA A 60 3.08 -7.64 -6.87
N GLU A 61 2.44 -8.76 -6.53
CA GLU A 61 3.02 -10.10 -6.61
C GLU A 61 3.58 -10.42 -8.00
N LYS A 62 2.88 -9.99 -9.06
CA LYS A 62 3.32 -10.18 -10.46
C LYS A 62 4.59 -9.40 -10.82
N LEU A 63 4.97 -8.42 -9.99
CA LEU A 63 6.13 -7.56 -10.18
C LEU A 63 7.22 -7.84 -9.13
N LEU A 64 7.07 -8.85 -8.26
CA LEU A 64 8.11 -9.20 -7.30
C LEU A 64 9.15 -10.11 -7.94
N ALA A 65 10.42 -9.81 -7.67
CA ALA A 65 11.51 -10.74 -7.91
C ALA A 65 11.36 -11.99 -7.01
N PRO A 66 12.03 -13.11 -7.30
CA PRO A 66 12.09 -14.23 -6.37
C PRO A 66 12.57 -13.78 -4.97
N ASN A 67 11.79 -14.10 -3.93
CA ASN A 67 11.98 -13.63 -2.54
C ASN A 67 11.76 -12.12 -2.31
N GLY A 68 11.19 -11.40 -3.28
CA GLY A 68 10.79 -10.02 -3.09
C GLY A 68 9.67 -9.88 -2.06
N VAL A 69 9.56 -8.71 -1.45
CA VAL A 69 8.61 -8.47 -0.35
C VAL A 69 7.75 -7.24 -0.59
N VAL A 70 6.52 -7.26 -0.08
CA VAL A 70 5.66 -6.07 -0.01
C VAL A 70 5.66 -5.50 1.40
N HIS A 71 6.02 -4.22 1.51
CA HIS A 71 5.98 -3.48 2.76
C HIS A 71 4.73 -2.62 2.82
N VAL A 72 3.77 -3.01 3.67
CA VAL A 72 2.55 -2.22 3.90
C VAL A 72 2.74 -1.33 5.12
N VAL A 73 2.59 -0.03 4.91
CA VAL A 73 2.67 1.00 5.93
C VAL A 73 1.29 1.60 6.16
N SER A 74 0.77 1.43 7.38
CA SER A 74 -0.50 2.01 7.82
C SER A 74 -0.53 2.17 9.35
N SER A 75 -1.63 2.72 9.87
CA SER A 75 -1.83 2.83 11.31
C SER A 75 -2.13 1.46 11.94
N GLN A 76 -1.65 1.20 13.17
CA GLN A 76 -1.90 -0.06 13.88
C GLN A 76 -3.38 -0.45 13.92
N HIS A 77 -4.27 0.53 14.12
CA HIS A 77 -5.71 0.29 14.16
C HIS A 77 -6.25 -0.24 12.83
N SER A 78 -5.80 0.35 11.72
CA SER A 78 -6.16 -0.05 10.36
C SER A 78 -5.68 -1.46 10.05
N LEU A 79 -4.40 -1.77 10.33
CA LEU A 79 -3.83 -3.09 10.08
C LEU A 79 -4.62 -4.20 10.80
N LYS A 80 -4.99 -3.96 12.06
CA LYS A 80 -5.82 -4.91 12.86
C LYS A 80 -7.23 -5.07 12.30
N GLN A 81 -7.88 -3.99 11.90
CA GLN A 81 -9.24 -4.04 11.36
C GLN A 81 -9.33 -4.74 10.01
N TRP A 82 -8.31 -4.58 9.17
CA TRP A 82 -8.30 -5.15 7.83
C TRP A 82 -7.91 -6.62 7.80
N ARG A 83 -7.41 -7.17 8.92
CA ARG A 83 -6.98 -8.58 9.02
C ARG A 83 -6.01 -8.96 7.90
N ILE A 84 -5.00 -8.12 7.68
CA ILE A 84 -4.05 -8.23 6.58
C ILE A 84 -3.28 -9.56 6.60
N GLU A 85 -3.10 -10.14 7.80
CA GLU A 85 -2.50 -11.45 7.99
C GLU A 85 -3.23 -12.55 7.21
N ASP A 86 -4.54 -12.40 6.98
CA ASP A 86 -5.35 -13.35 6.22
C ASP A 86 -5.26 -13.13 4.69
N MET A 87 -4.58 -12.07 4.21
CA MET A 87 -4.58 -11.63 2.81
C MET A 87 -3.31 -11.97 2.02
N GLY A 88 -2.33 -12.64 2.62
CA GLY A 88 -1.08 -12.98 1.93
C GLY A 88 0.11 -13.19 2.87
N ALA A 89 -0.06 -14.03 3.89
CA ALA A 89 0.87 -14.20 5.01
C ALA A 89 2.34 -14.42 4.61
N ASP A 90 2.61 -14.98 3.43
CA ASP A 90 3.97 -15.33 2.98
C ASP A 90 4.72 -14.19 2.28
N LEU A 91 4.02 -13.16 1.76
CA LEU A 91 4.60 -12.06 0.96
C LEU A 91 4.61 -10.71 1.69
N LEU A 92 4.04 -10.67 2.90
CA LEU A 92 3.69 -9.43 3.58
C LEU A 92 4.61 -9.13 4.76
N MET A 93 5.36 -8.04 4.65
CA MET A 93 5.98 -7.38 5.81
C MET A 93 5.14 -6.18 6.23
N CYS A 94 4.42 -6.31 7.34
CA CYS A 94 3.62 -5.22 7.88
C CYS A 94 4.45 -4.34 8.81
N THR A 95 4.52 -3.04 8.51
CA THR A 95 5.10 -2.05 9.43
C THR A 95 4.00 -1.12 9.93
N SER A 96 3.79 -1.11 11.24
CA SER A 96 2.84 -0.20 11.87
C SER A 96 3.54 1.08 12.33
N VAL A 97 2.95 2.24 12.06
CA VAL A 97 3.44 3.52 12.57
C VAL A 97 2.46 4.03 13.63
N GLU A 98 2.97 4.37 14.81
CA GLU A 98 2.17 5.04 15.85
C GLU A 98 1.82 6.46 15.41
N ARG A 99 0.55 6.83 15.57
CA ARG A 99 0.13 8.21 15.32
C ARG A 99 0.67 9.10 16.44
N HIS A 100 1.72 9.86 16.16
CA HIS A 100 1.92 11.10 16.92
C HIS A 100 0.79 12.08 16.55
N ARG A 101 0.14 12.68 17.57
CA ARG A 101 -0.76 13.82 17.35
C ARG A 101 0.00 14.86 16.51
N ASN A 102 -0.66 15.28 15.43
CA ASN A 102 -0.08 16.01 14.31
C ASN A 102 0.70 17.28 14.71
N PRO A 103 1.97 17.46 14.31
CA PRO A 103 2.67 18.75 14.38
C PRO A 103 2.34 19.69 13.21
N PHE A 104 1.53 19.27 12.23
CA PHE A 104 1.17 20.05 11.04
C PHE A 104 -0.35 20.28 10.90
N PRO A 105 -0.90 21.31 11.55
CA PRO A 105 -2.35 21.59 11.64
C PRO A 105 -3.04 22.03 10.34
N ALA A 106 -2.35 22.01 9.19
CA ALA A 106 -2.85 22.57 7.93
C ALA A 106 -3.72 21.61 7.08
N TYR A 107 -4.11 20.46 7.62
CA TYR A 107 -4.98 19.48 6.95
C TYR A 107 -6.25 19.21 7.76
N GLU A 108 -6.90 20.26 8.27
CA GLU A 108 -8.32 20.22 8.66
C GLU A 108 -9.20 20.75 7.53
#